data_AF-A0A7D7LDQ8-F1
#
_entry.id   AF-A0A7D7LDQ8-F1
#
_cell.length_a   1.000
_cell.length_b   1.000
_cell.length_c   1.000
_cell.angle_alpha   90.00
_cell.angle_beta   90.00
_cell.angle_gamma   90.00
#
_symmetry.space_group_name_H-M   'P 1'
#
loop_
_entity.id
_entity.type
_entity.pdbx_description
1 polymer ?
#
loop_
_entity_poly.entity_id
_entity_poly.type
_entity_poly.pdbx_seq_one_letter_code
_entity_poly.pdbx_strand_id
1 'polypeptide(L)'
;MLNTLSPITEDLAGQSYPSPYYLQTQRRIRSLIDKYIAVEKLHDRLQDLPIQFANPQPRPWKPIDWQTINRNQIIGLDAEVFLSILIGAMDTEAPIRGYTQTSRQYLEKLHPQMARFVGGTVGEDGELLELGLWEKEERQHTPALIKVYTQLTGEKITPKLRTVRSYLPTDDAHEDLYRHGLHRIATEYGATCLYIWLMAHTTGALQDVLEELAQDEINHMTKFWGFGVWTFPDTGLMRIGRTLIKTRSQNYQRNNLTRTLRRMMATLNWNAWSLTNKTTLLFTFTYTMHRLWSWNNTLTPEYLQDLFETN
;
A
#
# COMPACT_ATOMS: atom_id res chain seq x y z
N MET A 1 -29.44 40.83 6.96
CA MET A 1 -28.92 39.82 6.02
C MET A 1 -28.38 38.67 6.85
N LEU A 2 -29.14 37.59 6.99
CA LEU A 2 -28.69 36.37 7.65
C LEU A 2 -27.87 35.59 6.62
N ASN A 3 -26.54 35.55 6.81
CA ASN A 3 -25.67 34.62 6.10
C ASN A 3 -25.99 33.20 6.61
N THR A 4 -26.97 32.55 5.98
CA THR A 4 -27.10 31.09 6.07
C THR A 4 -25.92 30.49 5.32
N LEU A 5 -24.82 30.23 6.03
CA LEU A 5 -23.77 29.35 5.54
C LEU A 5 -24.44 27.99 5.28
N SER A 6 -24.60 27.63 4.00
CA SER A 6 -25.00 26.29 3.60
C SER A 6 -24.14 25.26 4.36
N PRO A 7 -24.71 24.12 4.80
CA PRO A 7 -23.95 23.12 5.52
C PRO A 7 -22.74 22.73 4.68
N ILE A 8 -21.55 22.79 5.28
CA ILE A 8 -20.32 22.31 4.67
C ILE A 8 -20.51 20.81 4.48
N THR A 9 -20.54 20.35 3.23
CA THR A 9 -20.65 18.92 2.92
C THR A 9 -19.43 18.20 3.50
N GLU A 10 -19.63 17.18 4.33
CA GLU A 10 -18.58 16.32 4.86
C GLU A 10 -18.44 15.04 4.04
N ASP A 11 -17.21 14.57 3.84
CA ASP A 11 -16.86 13.31 3.19
C ASP A 11 -15.88 12.50 4.06
N LEU A 12 -15.32 11.40 3.55
CA LEU A 12 -14.44 10.52 4.35
C LEU A 12 -13.18 11.22 4.88
N ALA A 13 -12.76 12.31 4.23
CA ALA A 13 -11.61 13.12 4.61
C ALA A 13 -11.99 14.37 5.43
N GLY A 14 -13.22 14.43 5.93
CA GLY A 14 -13.75 15.55 6.70
C GLY A 14 -14.41 16.61 5.81
N GLN A 15 -14.22 17.89 6.13
CA GLN A 15 -14.83 18.98 5.37
C GLN A 15 -14.43 18.96 3.89
N SER A 16 -15.43 18.98 3.01
CA SER A 16 -15.26 18.95 1.56
C SER A 16 -15.22 20.36 0.98
N TYR A 17 -14.27 20.59 0.10
CA TYR A 17 -14.12 21.84 -0.64
C TYR A 17 -13.99 21.48 -2.13
N PRO A 18 -14.72 22.11 -3.05
CA PRO A 18 -14.58 21.82 -4.48
C PRO A 18 -13.17 22.11 -5.02
N SER A 19 -12.48 23.10 -4.42
CA SER A 19 -11.11 23.47 -4.76
C SER A 19 -10.32 23.73 -3.47
N PRO A 20 -9.85 22.67 -2.78
CA PRO A 20 -9.14 22.82 -1.53
C PRO A 20 -7.77 23.46 -1.78
N TYR A 21 -7.43 24.50 -1.01
CA TYR A 21 -6.06 25.02 -1.00
C TYR A 21 -5.16 24.18 -0.08
N TYR A 22 -3.85 24.42 -0.12
CA TYR A 22 -2.83 23.62 0.56
C TYR A 22 -3.17 23.18 2.00
N LEU A 23 -3.57 24.12 2.89
CA LEU A 23 -3.87 23.76 4.29
C LEU A 23 -5.16 22.94 4.43
N GLN A 24 -6.15 23.15 3.55
CA GLN A 24 -7.36 22.33 3.53
C GLN A 24 -7.03 20.91 3.10
N THR A 25 -6.22 20.73 2.05
CA THR A 25 -5.74 19.41 1.62
C THR A 25 -4.94 18.73 2.73
N GLN A 26 -4.04 19.44 3.43
CA GLN A 26 -3.31 18.87 4.56
C GLN A 26 -4.23 18.44 5.70
N ARG A 27 -5.27 19.21 6.03
CA ARG A 27 -6.26 18.82 7.04
C ARG A 27 -7.01 17.56 6.65
N ARG A 28 -7.42 17.46 5.37
CA ARG A 28 -8.06 16.25 4.81
C ARG A 28 -7.15 15.03 4.94
N ILE A 29 -5.88 15.17 4.54
CA ILE A 29 -4.86 14.11 4.66
C ILE A 29 -4.67 13.69 6.13
N ARG A 30 -4.54 14.63 7.06
CA ARG A 30 -4.40 14.32 8.51
C ARG A 30 -5.61 13.56 9.02
N SER A 31 -6.82 14.03 8.70
CA SER A 31 -8.06 13.37 9.10
C SER A 31 -8.11 11.91 8.65
N LEU A 32 -7.68 11.63 7.41
CA LEU A 32 -7.59 10.27 6.88
C LEU A 32 -6.52 9.45 7.61
N ILE A 33 -5.30 9.97 7.75
CA ILE A 33 -4.20 9.25 8.41
C ILE A 33 -4.55 8.93 9.86
N ASP A 34 -5.08 9.90 10.61
CA ASP A 34 -5.48 9.72 12.01
C ASP A 34 -6.62 8.69 12.13
N LYS A 35 -7.53 8.64 11.13
CA LYS A 35 -8.64 7.68 11.10
C LYS A 35 -8.21 6.27 10.73
N TYR A 36 -7.36 6.07 9.72
CA TYR A 36 -7.07 4.74 9.17
C TYR A 36 -5.75 4.13 9.69
N ILE A 37 -4.80 4.96 10.08
CA ILE A 37 -3.47 4.61 10.61
C ILE A 37 -3.40 4.98 12.11
N ALA A 38 -4.51 4.73 12.81
CA ALA A 38 -4.56 4.77 14.26
C ALA A 38 -3.78 3.59 14.85
N VAL A 39 -3.04 3.82 15.95
CA VAL A 39 -2.19 2.79 16.59
C VAL A 39 -3.02 1.55 16.91
N GLU A 40 -4.23 1.75 17.43
CA GLU A 40 -5.18 0.72 17.79
C GLU A 40 -5.58 -0.11 16.56
N LYS A 41 -5.90 0.55 15.44
CA LYS A 41 -6.26 -0.14 14.20
C LYS A 41 -5.10 -0.90 13.56
N LEU A 42 -3.87 -0.45 13.76
CA LEU A 42 -2.69 -1.20 13.29
C LEU A 42 -2.44 -2.41 14.18
N HIS A 43 -2.67 -2.31 15.50
CA HIS A 43 -2.68 -3.47 16.38
C HIS A 43 -3.74 -4.49 15.97
N ASP A 44 -5.00 -4.07 15.80
CA ASP A 44 -6.10 -4.96 15.42
C ASP A 44 -5.76 -5.75 14.13
N ARG A 45 -5.22 -5.07 13.12
CA ARG A 45 -4.82 -5.70 11.85
C ARG A 45 -3.65 -6.66 12.00
N LEU A 46 -2.68 -6.35 12.86
CA LEU A 46 -1.56 -7.25 13.13
C LEU A 46 -2.02 -8.48 13.92
N GLN A 47 -2.92 -8.30 14.89
CA GLN A 47 -3.51 -9.37 15.69
C GLN A 47 -4.35 -10.36 14.86
N ASP A 48 -4.92 -9.89 13.76
CA ASP A 48 -5.66 -10.70 12.80
C ASP A 48 -4.75 -11.63 11.95
N LEU A 49 -3.44 -11.38 11.89
CA LEU A 49 -2.53 -12.14 11.02
C LEU A 49 -2.46 -13.65 11.38
N PRO A 50 -2.24 -14.06 12.64
CA PRO A 50 -2.28 -15.48 13.01
C PRO A 50 -3.64 -16.13 12.73
N ILE A 51 -4.74 -15.40 12.92
CA ILE A 51 -6.10 -15.89 12.63
C ILE A 51 -6.23 -16.20 11.13
N GLN A 52 -5.68 -15.33 10.27
CA GLN A 52 -5.68 -15.54 8.82
C GLN A 52 -4.72 -16.63 8.34
N PHE A 53 -3.69 -16.99 9.10
CA PHE A 53 -2.91 -18.19 8.81
C PHE A 53 -3.76 -19.46 8.95
N ALA A 54 -4.63 -19.51 9.95
CA ALA A 54 -5.53 -20.63 10.17
C ALA A 54 -6.75 -20.62 9.23
N ASN A 55 -7.34 -19.44 8.99
CA ASN A 55 -8.54 -19.28 8.18
C ASN A 55 -8.41 -18.06 7.24
N PRO A 56 -7.75 -18.22 6.07
CA PRO A 56 -7.50 -17.12 5.15
C PRO A 56 -8.79 -16.69 4.42
N GLN A 57 -9.38 -15.58 4.86
CA GLN A 57 -10.56 -14.98 4.23
C GLN A 57 -10.26 -13.56 3.74
N PRO A 58 -10.53 -13.23 2.46
CA PRO A 58 -10.31 -11.88 1.95
C PRO A 58 -11.29 -10.93 2.61
N ARG A 59 -10.83 -9.71 2.91
CA ARG A 59 -11.71 -8.65 3.40
C ARG A 59 -12.81 -8.37 2.36
N PRO A 60 -14.10 -8.42 2.74
CA PRO A 60 -15.16 -8.00 1.84
C PRO A 60 -15.09 -6.49 1.65
N TRP A 61 -15.05 -6.05 0.39
CA TRP A 61 -15.21 -4.64 0.08
C TRP A 61 -16.65 -4.20 0.31
N LYS A 62 -16.84 -2.96 0.76
CA LYS A 62 -18.19 -2.38 0.85
C LYS A 62 -18.81 -2.27 -0.55
N PRO A 63 -20.15 -2.28 -0.68
CA PRO A 63 -20.80 -2.00 -1.95
C PRO A 63 -20.44 -0.61 -2.48
N ILE A 64 -20.11 -0.51 -3.77
CA ILE A 64 -19.73 0.74 -4.44
C ILE A 64 -20.76 1.05 -5.52
N ASP A 65 -21.30 2.27 -5.51
CA ASP A 65 -22.15 2.77 -6.59
C ASP A 65 -21.31 3.26 -7.77
N TRP A 66 -20.85 2.30 -8.57
CA TRP A 66 -19.97 2.52 -9.71
C TRP A 66 -20.53 3.48 -10.77
N GLN A 67 -21.86 3.61 -10.89
CA GLN A 67 -22.49 4.44 -11.93
C GLN A 67 -22.45 5.93 -11.57
N THR A 68 -22.21 6.26 -10.30
CA THR A 68 -22.11 7.66 -9.86
C THR A 68 -20.68 8.20 -9.95
N ILE A 69 -19.71 7.36 -10.31
CA ILE A 69 -18.31 7.79 -10.47
C ILE A 69 -18.21 8.74 -11.66
N ASN A 70 -17.73 9.96 -11.41
CA ASN A 70 -17.59 10.98 -12.45
C ASN A 70 -16.45 11.97 -12.14
N ARG A 71 -16.02 12.72 -13.17
CA ARG A 71 -14.87 13.63 -13.08
C ARG A 71 -15.02 14.76 -12.03
N ASN A 72 -16.24 15.18 -11.68
CA ASN A 72 -16.44 16.24 -10.68
C ASN A 72 -16.11 15.78 -9.26
N GLN A 73 -15.93 14.48 -9.05
CA GLN A 73 -15.46 13.92 -7.78
C GLN A 73 -13.94 14.06 -7.61
N ILE A 74 -13.19 14.51 -8.62
CA ILE A 74 -11.76 14.83 -8.48
C ILE A 74 -11.64 16.30 -8.05
N ILE A 75 -11.01 16.56 -6.91
CA ILE A 75 -10.89 17.90 -6.31
C ILE A 75 -9.44 18.28 -6.01
N GLY A 76 -9.10 19.55 -6.25
CA GLY A 76 -7.76 20.09 -5.96
C GLY A 76 -6.61 19.44 -6.74
N LEU A 77 -6.93 18.64 -7.75
CA LEU A 77 -6.00 17.92 -8.62
C LEU A 77 -6.54 17.98 -10.05
N ASP A 78 -5.66 18.19 -11.01
CA ASP A 78 -6.02 18.11 -12.43
C ASP A 78 -6.43 16.68 -12.80
N ALA A 79 -7.53 16.53 -13.54
CA ALA A 79 -8.09 15.22 -13.87
C ALA A 79 -7.11 14.37 -14.69
N GLU A 80 -6.32 14.97 -15.59
CA GLU A 80 -5.36 14.23 -16.42
C GLU A 80 -4.16 13.78 -15.59
N VAL A 81 -3.77 14.55 -14.57
CA VAL A 81 -2.79 14.11 -13.57
C VAL A 81 -3.35 12.92 -12.78
N PHE A 82 -4.59 12.98 -12.31
CA PHE A 82 -5.24 11.87 -11.61
C PHE A 82 -5.30 10.60 -12.48
N LEU A 83 -5.73 10.72 -13.74
CA LEU A 83 -5.78 9.60 -14.68
C LEU A 83 -4.39 9.02 -14.95
N SER A 84 -3.36 9.86 -15.09
CA SER A 84 -1.97 9.40 -15.23
C SER A 84 -1.51 8.59 -14.02
N ILE A 85 -1.92 8.98 -12.82
CA ILE A 85 -1.64 8.24 -11.58
C ILE A 85 -2.33 6.87 -11.60
N LEU A 86 -3.61 6.81 -11.98
CA LEU A 86 -4.33 5.54 -12.08
C LEU A 86 -3.64 4.57 -13.04
N ILE A 87 -3.20 5.05 -14.21
CA ILE A 87 -2.42 4.25 -15.16
C ILE A 87 -1.16 3.71 -14.51
N GLY A 88 -0.45 4.57 -13.78
CA GLY A 88 0.76 4.19 -13.07
C GLY A 88 0.54 3.16 -11.96
N ALA A 89 -0.56 3.28 -11.21
CA ALA A 89 -0.97 2.31 -10.20
C ALA A 89 -1.31 0.96 -10.87
N MET A 90 -2.16 0.96 -11.91
CA MET A 90 -2.50 -0.25 -12.67
C MET A 90 -1.28 -1.00 -13.19
N ASP A 91 -0.31 -0.30 -13.79
CA ASP A 91 0.96 -0.88 -14.26
C ASP A 91 1.76 -1.53 -13.11
N THR A 92 1.63 -0.99 -11.91
CA THR A 92 2.33 -1.48 -10.72
C THR A 92 1.62 -2.69 -10.12
N GLU A 93 0.29 -2.73 -10.09
CA GLU A 93 -0.48 -3.85 -9.53
C GLU A 93 -0.56 -5.06 -10.47
N ALA A 94 -0.59 -4.84 -11.79
CA ALA A 94 -1.02 -5.86 -12.75
C ALA A 94 -0.24 -7.19 -12.73
N PRO A 95 1.09 -7.25 -12.50
CA PRO A 95 1.81 -8.52 -12.46
C PRO A 95 1.80 -9.16 -11.05
N ILE A 96 0.71 -8.99 -10.30
CA ILE A 96 0.56 -9.44 -8.91
C ILE A 96 0.99 -10.88 -8.68
N ARG A 97 0.60 -11.80 -9.57
CA ARG A 97 0.98 -13.22 -9.46
C ARG A 97 2.49 -13.39 -9.36
N GLY A 98 3.27 -12.65 -10.14
CA GLY A 98 4.72 -12.77 -10.08
C GLY A 98 5.28 -12.24 -8.76
N TYR A 99 4.71 -11.15 -8.22
CA TYR A 99 5.13 -10.60 -6.93
C TYR A 99 4.79 -11.52 -5.76
N THR A 100 3.63 -12.17 -5.78
CA THR A 100 3.21 -13.12 -4.76
C THR A 100 4.06 -14.38 -4.79
N GLN A 101 4.36 -14.92 -5.98
CA GLN A 101 5.23 -16.10 -6.10
C GLN A 101 6.67 -15.80 -5.69
N THR A 102 7.21 -14.64 -6.09
CA THR A 102 8.56 -14.25 -5.66
C THR A 102 8.63 -14.12 -4.14
N SER A 103 7.62 -13.50 -3.53
CA SER A 103 7.57 -13.32 -2.07
C SER A 103 7.40 -14.66 -1.34
N ARG A 104 6.55 -15.55 -1.85
CA ARG A 104 6.41 -16.93 -1.36
C ARG A 104 7.76 -17.65 -1.36
N GLN A 105 8.52 -17.57 -2.46
CA GLN A 105 9.82 -18.24 -2.59
C GLN A 105 10.86 -17.75 -1.56
N TYR A 106 10.88 -16.45 -1.24
CA TYR A 106 11.75 -15.92 -0.17
C TYR A 106 11.31 -16.38 1.23
N LEU A 107 10.03 -16.64 1.45
CA LEU A 107 9.46 -17.00 2.76
C LEU A 107 9.45 -18.52 3.01
N GLU A 108 9.25 -19.33 1.97
CA GLU A 108 8.87 -20.75 2.07
C GLU A 108 9.73 -21.58 3.02
N LYS A 109 11.05 -21.40 2.97
CA LYS A 109 11.99 -22.17 3.81
C LYS A 109 11.99 -21.74 5.28
N LEU A 110 11.81 -20.45 5.55
CA LEU A 110 12.00 -19.87 6.89
C LEU A 110 10.66 -19.70 7.63
N HIS A 111 9.62 -19.32 6.90
CA HIS A 111 8.29 -18.98 7.44
C HIS A 111 7.18 -19.48 6.52
N PRO A 112 6.92 -20.81 6.49
CA PRO A 112 5.99 -21.44 5.56
C PRO A 112 4.54 -20.93 5.71
N GLN A 113 4.10 -20.57 6.93
CA GLN A 113 2.77 -19.99 7.14
C GLN A 113 2.61 -18.64 6.42
N MET A 114 3.60 -17.76 6.55
CA MET A 114 3.62 -16.48 5.84
C MET A 114 3.77 -16.68 4.32
N ALA A 115 4.54 -17.69 3.88
CA ALA A 115 4.65 -18.04 2.47
C ALA A 115 3.28 -18.44 1.87
N ARG A 116 2.53 -19.30 2.58
CA ARG A 116 1.16 -19.69 2.21
C ARG A 116 0.21 -18.51 2.22
N PHE A 117 0.27 -17.65 3.25
CA PHE A 117 -0.53 -16.43 3.31
C PHE A 117 -0.31 -15.52 2.09
N VAL A 118 0.94 -15.33 1.68
CA VAL A 118 1.33 -14.41 0.61
C VAL A 118 1.02 -14.99 -0.78
N GLY A 119 1.57 -16.16 -1.12
CA GLY A 119 1.53 -16.71 -2.47
C GLY A 119 0.88 -18.08 -2.59
N GLY A 120 0.33 -18.60 -1.49
CA GLY A 120 -0.40 -19.87 -1.47
C GLY A 120 0.50 -21.09 -1.42
N THR A 121 -0.07 -22.24 -1.81
CA THR A 121 0.65 -23.53 -1.84
C THR A 121 0.88 -23.98 -3.27
N VAL A 122 2.04 -24.57 -3.51
CA VAL A 122 2.47 -25.09 -4.81
C VAL A 122 2.77 -26.58 -4.65
N GLY A 123 2.37 -27.39 -5.63
CA GLY A 123 2.63 -28.83 -5.68
C GLY A 123 4.08 -29.15 -6.04
N GLU A 124 4.43 -30.44 -5.98
CA GLU A 124 5.79 -30.92 -6.31
C GLU A 124 6.17 -30.68 -7.78
N ASP A 125 5.19 -30.60 -8.66
CA ASP A 125 5.30 -30.27 -10.08
C ASP A 125 5.45 -28.77 -10.36
N GLY A 126 5.36 -27.92 -9.34
CA GLY A 126 5.38 -26.47 -9.47
C GLY A 126 4.02 -25.85 -9.79
N GLU A 127 2.94 -26.65 -9.85
CA GLU A 127 1.59 -26.16 -10.11
C GLU A 127 0.97 -25.56 -8.84
N LEU A 128 0.19 -24.48 -9.02
CA LEU A 128 -0.45 -23.82 -7.89
C LEU A 128 -1.67 -24.63 -7.41
N LEU A 129 -1.65 -25.04 -6.15
CA LEU A 129 -2.74 -25.77 -5.50
C LEU A 129 -3.74 -24.82 -4.82
N GLU A 130 -3.24 -23.79 -4.14
CA GLU A 130 -4.06 -22.81 -3.43
C GLU A 130 -3.52 -21.40 -3.67
N LEU A 131 -4.41 -20.42 -3.84
CA LEU A 131 -4.04 -19.01 -3.84
C LEU A 131 -3.79 -18.50 -2.41
N GLY A 132 -2.73 -17.73 -2.23
CA GLY A 132 -2.50 -16.99 -0.99
C GLY A 132 -3.59 -15.95 -0.75
N LEU A 133 -3.84 -15.64 0.52
CA LEU A 133 -4.81 -14.63 0.90
C LEU A 133 -4.45 -13.24 0.36
N TRP A 134 -3.19 -12.84 0.53
CA TRP A 134 -2.69 -11.57 0.01
C TRP A 134 -2.92 -11.46 -1.50
N GLU A 135 -2.59 -12.51 -2.26
CA GLU A 135 -2.85 -12.54 -3.69
C GLU A 135 -4.34 -12.42 -4.05
N LYS A 136 -5.25 -13.02 -3.26
CA LYS A 136 -6.71 -12.92 -3.48
C LYS A 136 -7.20 -11.48 -3.31
N GLU A 137 -6.67 -10.74 -2.34
CA GLU A 137 -7.02 -9.34 -2.09
C GLU A 137 -6.47 -8.43 -3.21
N GLU A 138 -5.18 -8.52 -3.49
CA GLU A 138 -4.48 -7.73 -4.50
C GLU A 138 -5.05 -7.89 -5.93
N ARG A 139 -5.59 -9.07 -6.25
CA ARG A 139 -6.28 -9.31 -7.54
C ARG A 139 -7.51 -8.44 -7.76
N GLN A 140 -8.06 -7.82 -6.71
CA GLN A 140 -9.20 -6.92 -6.82
C GLN A 140 -8.79 -5.50 -7.27
N HIS A 141 -7.53 -5.12 -7.06
CA HIS A 141 -7.08 -3.74 -7.22
C HIS A 141 -7.01 -3.32 -8.67
N THR A 142 -6.33 -4.08 -9.52
CA THR A 142 -6.20 -3.76 -10.95
C THR A 142 -7.58 -3.65 -11.63
N PRO A 143 -8.52 -4.61 -11.45
CA PRO A 143 -9.88 -4.47 -11.98
C PRO A 143 -10.63 -3.24 -11.48
N ALA A 144 -10.50 -2.89 -10.19
CA ALA A 144 -11.13 -1.70 -9.63
C ALA A 144 -10.59 -0.42 -10.28
N LEU A 145 -9.26 -0.30 -10.42
CA LEU A 145 -8.60 0.84 -11.07
C LEU A 145 -8.98 0.97 -12.56
N ILE A 146 -9.05 -0.15 -13.30
CA ILE A 146 -9.52 -0.16 -14.69
C ILE A 146 -10.96 0.36 -14.76
N LYS A 147 -11.82 -0.12 -13.85
CA LYS A 147 -13.23 0.29 -13.83
C LYS A 147 -13.39 1.78 -13.51
N VAL A 148 -12.62 2.32 -12.56
CA VAL A 148 -12.56 3.76 -12.29
C VAL A 148 -12.12 4.52 -13.54
N TYR A 149 -11.03 4.10 -14.17
CA TYR A 149 -10.54 4.75 -15.39
C TYR A 149 -11.62 4.79 -16.47
N THR A 150 -12.25 3.65 -16.76
CA THR A 150 -13.32 3.56 -17.76
C THR A 150 -14.54 4.40 -17.40
N GLN A 151 -14.93 4.52 -16.13
CA GLN A 151 -16.02 5.42 -15.72
C GLN A 151 -15.68 6.90 -15.94
N LEU A 152 -14.42 7.29 -15.71
CA LEU A 152 -13.97 8.67 -15.83
C LEU A 152 -13.69 9.12 -17.27
N THR A 153 -13.38 8.18 -18.17
CA THR A 153 -12.96 8.48 -19.55
C THR A 153 -13.92 7.96 -20.61
N GLY A 154 -14.72 6.92 -20.30
CA GLY A 154 -15.44 6.12 -21.30
C GLY A 154 -14.55 5.16 -22.09
N GLU A 155 -13.24 5.14 -21.82
CA GLU A 155 -12.26 4.36 -22.58
C GLU A 155 -11.87 3.07 -21.84
N LYS A 156 -11.58 2.03 -22.62
CA LYS A 156 -10.97 0.80 -22.11
C LYS A 156 -9.46 0.95 -22.06
N ILE A 157 -8.84 0.39 -21.01
CA ILE A 157 -7.40 0.39 -20.85
C ILE A 157 -6.90 -1.01 -20.48
N THR A 158 -5.71 -1.35 -20.98
CA THR A 158 -4.99 -2.56 -20.61
C THR A 158 -3.70 -2.14 -19.90
N PRO A 159 -3.48 -2.56 -18.64
CA PRO A 159 -2.25 -2.26 -17.91
C PRO A 159 -1.03 -2.80 -18.65
N LYS A 160 0.08 -2.06 -18.60
CA LYS A 160 1.36 -2.53 -19.14
C LYS A 160 2.06 -3.39 -18.09
N LEU A 161 2.08 -4.70 -18.34
CA LEU A 161 2.74 -5.65 -17.45
C LEU A 161 4.22 -5.31 -17.30
N ARG A 162 4.63 -5.10 -16.05
CA ARG A 162 6.04 -4.91 -15.72
C ARG A 162 6.72 -6.27 -15.59
N THR A 163 7.99 -6.32 -15.99
CA THR A 163 8.82 -7.50 -15.73
C THR A 163 9.00 -7.66 -14.23
N VAL A 164 8.48 -8.77 -13.71
CA VAL A 164 8.70 -9.17 -12.33
C VAL A 164 10.13 -9.67 -12.18
N ARG A 165 10.77 -9.27 -11.08
CA ARG A 165 12.07 -9.83 -10.72
C ARG A 165 11.83 -11.20 -10.10
N SER A 166 12.42 -12.22 -10.68
CA SER A 166 12.39 -13.57 -10.12
C SER A 166 13.08 -13.62 -8.75
N TYR A 167 12.78 -14.67 -7.99
CA TYR A 167 13.55 -15.06 -6.82
C TYR A 167 15.02 -15.23 -7.18
N LEU A 168 15.89 -14.55 -6.43
CA LEU A 168 17.33 -14.65 -6.56
C LEU A 168 17.87 -15.03 -5.18
N PRO A 169 18.07 -16.32 -4.87
CA PRO A 169 18.69 -16.75 -3.62
C PRO A 169 20.20 -16.49 -3.60
N THR A 170 20.75 -16.43 -2.40
CA THR A 170 22.17 -16.55 -2.04
C THR A 170 22.30 -17.62 -0.98
N ASP A 171 23.53 -17.82 -0.50
CA ASP A 171 23.81 -18.74 0.59
C ASP A 171 23.26 -18.25 1.96
N ASP A 172 22.82 -16.98 2.05
CA ASP A 172 22.19 -16.41 3.25
C ASP A 172 20.70 -16.09 3.01
N ALA A 173 19.87 -17.12 3.20
CA ALA A 173 18.41 -17.01 3.05
C ALA A 173 17.79 -15.98 4.03
N HIS A 174 18.42 -15.74 5.18
CA HIS A 174 17.89 -14.84 6.22
C HIS A 174 18.08 -13.37 5.80
N GLU A 175 19.27 -13.02 5.31
CA GLU A 175 19.55 -11.68 4.76
C GLU A 175 18.77 -11.42 3.47
N ASP A 176 18.61 -12.45 2.63
CA ASP A 176 17.77 -12.38 1.43
C ASP A 176 16.31 -12.06 1.76
N LEU A 177 15.72 -12.78 2.73
CA LEU A 177 14.37 -12.52 3.20
C LEU A 177 14.26 -11.13 3.83
N TYR A 178 15.22 -10.72 4.66
CA TYR A 178 15.22 -9.38 5.27
C TYR A 178 15.15 -8.27 4.21
N ARG A 179 16.00 -8.35 3.18
CA ARG A 179 16.02 -7.35 2.09
C ARG A 179 14.75 -7.36 1.25
N HIS A 180 14.20 -8.55 0.98
CA HIS A 180 12.94 -8.68 0.29
C HIS A 180 11.79 -8.08 1.10
N GLY A 181 11.73 -8.39 2.40
CA GLY A 181 10.77 -7.84 3.35
C GLY A 181 10.80 -6.31 3.40
N LEU A 182 11.98 -5.70 3.50
CA LEU A 182 12.12 -4.24 3.43
C LEU A 182 11.55 -3.65 2.14
N HIS A 183 11.74 -4.33 1.00
CA HIS A 183 11.18 -3.89 -0.28
C HIS A 183 9.65 -4.00 -0.30
N ARG A 184 9.07 -5.04 0.31
CA ARG A 184 7.61 -5.19 0.44
C ARG A 184 7.01 -4.12 1.32
N ILE A 185 7.53 -3.94 2.53
CA ILE A 185 7.12 -2.87 3.44
C ILE A 185 7.13 -1.51 2.71
N ALA A 186 8.20 -1.20 1.98
CA ALA A 186 8.29 0.08 1.29
C ALA A 186 7.34 0.22 0.10
N THR A 187 6.93 -0.89 -0.54
CA THR A 187 5.93 -0.85 -1.61
C THR A 187 4.54 -0.60 -1.03
N GLU A 188 4.15 -1.37 -0.02
CA GLU A 188 2.81 -1.26 0.58
C GLU A 188 2.65 0.09 1.31
N TYR A 189 3.72 0.59 1.93
CA TYR A 189 3.77 1.96 2.46
C TYR A 189 3.57 3.01 1.37
N GLY A 190 4.22 2.82 0.22
CA GLY A 190 4.09 3.72 -0.93
C GLY A 190 2.67 3.76 -1.48
N ALA A 191 2.05 2.59 -1.65
CA ALA A 191 0.67 2.44 -2.11
C ALA A 191 -0.33 3.00 -1.08
N THR A 192 -0.18 2.68 0.21
CA THR A 192 -0.94 3.27 1.32
C THR A 192 -0.95 4.80 1.25
N CYS A 193 0.23 5.42 1.15
CA CYS A 193 0.33 6.87 1.10
C CYS A 193 -0.29 7.44 -0.18
N LEU A 194 -0.12 6.77 -1.32
CA LEU A 194 -0.72 7.20 -2.58
C LEU A 194 -2.24 7.18 -2.51
N TYR A 195 -2.85 6.08 -2.06
CA TYR A 195 -4.31 5.97 -2.01
C TYR A 195 -4.91 6.91 -0.96
N ILE A 196 -4.29 7.10 0.21
CA ILE A 196 -4.71 8.14 1.18
C ILE A 196 -4.65 9.54 0.55
N TRP A 197 -3.57 9.85 -0.17
CA TRP A 197 -3.44 11.14 -0.83
C TRP A 197 -4.52 11.33 -1.91
N LEU A 198 -4.81 10.29 -2.71
CA LEU A 198 -5.90 10.31 -3.70
C LEU A 198 -7.29 10.44 -3.03
N MET A 199 -7.53 9.81 -1.88
CA MET A 199 -8.76 9.99 -1.10
C MET A 199 -8.94 11.45 -0.66
N ALA A 200 -7.86 12.15 -0.29
CA ALA A 200 -7.93 13.57 0.05
C ALA A 200 -8.28 14.45 -1.16
N HIS A 201 -7.99 13.98 -2.37
CA HIS A 201 -8.24 14.62 -3.66
C HIS A 201 -9.48 14.08 -4.39
N THR A 202 -10.32 13.30 -3.70
CA THR A 202 -11.55 12.75 -4.27
C THR A 202 -12.73 12.83 -3.30
N THR A 203 -13.95 12.68 -3.83
CA THR A 203 -15.21 12.66 -3.06
C THR A 203 -16.17 11.56 -3.57
N GLY A 204 -17.24 11.29 -2.82
CA GLY A 204 -18.31 10.36 -3.22
C GLY A 204 -17.83 8.94 -3.54
N ALA A 205 -18.50 8.27 -4.49
CA ALA A 205 -18.20 6.89 -4.85
C ALA A 205 -16.76 6.67 -5.37
N LEU A 206 -16.11 7.70 -5.93
CA LEU A 206 -14.71 7.62 -6.31
C LEU A 206 -13.80 7.52 -5.07
N GLN A 207 -14.09 8.32 -4.04
CA GLN A 207 -13.38 8.26 -2.76
C GLN A 207 -13.62 6.90 -2.07
N ASP A 208 -14.82 6.33 -2.22
CA ASP A 208 -15.15 5.01 -1.67
C ASP A 208 -14.29 3.89 -2.28
N VAL A 209 -14.04 3.90 -3.59
CA VAL A 209 -13.12 2.91 -4.21
C VAL A 209 -11.71 3.06 -3.64
N LEU A 210 -11.22 4.29 -3.51
CA LEU A 210 -9.89 4.54 -2.99
C LEU A 210 -9.77 4.21 -1.50
N GLU A 211 -10.85 4.30 -0.73
CA GLU A 211 -10.90 3.81 0.65
C GLU A 211 -10.69 2.29 0.72
N GLU A 212 -11.34 1.53 -0.14
CA GLU A 212 -11.20 0.07 -0.17
C GLU A 212 -9.76 -0.36 -0.52
N LEU A 213 -9.17 0.28 -1.54
CA LEU A 213 -7.76 0.09 -1.89
C LEU A 213 -6.84 0.46 -0.71
N ALA A 214 -7.02 1.64 -0.12
CA ALA A 214 -6.20 2.09 0.99
C ALA A 214 -6.29 1.16 2.21
N GLN A 215 -7.48 0.61 2.50
CA GLN A 215 -7.65 -0.33 3.61
C GLN A 215 -6.89 -1.63 3.40
N ASP A 216 -6.87 -2.15 2.17
CA ASP A 216 -6.08 -3.34 1.83
C ASP A 216 -4.58 -3.05 1.96
N GLU A 217 -4.09 -1.94 1.39
CA GLU A 217 -2.68 -1.58 1.51
C GLU A 217 -2.23 -1.37 2.96
N ILE A 218 -3.06 -0.72 3.78
CA ILE A 218 -2.76 -0.53 5.20
C ILE A 218 -2.69 -1.89 5.89
N ASN A 219 -3.60 -2.81 5.58
CA ASN A 219 -3.60 -4.17 6.10
C ASN A 219 -2.31 -4.92 5.73
N HIS A 220 -1.92 -4.88 4.45
CA HIS A 220 -0.72 -5.56 3.95
C HIS A 220 0.55 -4.96 4.54
N MET A 221 0.68 -3.62 4.50
CA MET A 221 1.79 -2.90 5.11
C MET A 221 1.95 -3.25 6.59
N THR A 222 0.85 -3.23 7.36
CA THR A 222 0.86 -3.54 8.79
C THR A 222 1.36 -4.96 9.05
N LYS A 223 0.86 -5.93 8.28
CA LYS A 223 1.21 -7.35 8.41
C LYS A 223 2.68 -7.60 8.06
N PHE A 224 3.15 -7.08 6.94
CA PHE A 224 4.57 -7.18 6.57
C PHE A 224 5.49 -6.44 7.55
N TRP A 225 5.08 -5.29 8.06
CA TRP A 225 5.86 -4.53 9.03
C TRP A 225 5.99 -5.28 10.36
N GLY A 226 4.87 -5.65 10.98
CA GLY A 226 4.87 -6.35 12.27
C GLY A 226 5.59 -7.68 12.21
N PHE A 227 5.35 -8.47 11.16
CA PHE A 227 6.08 -9.71 10.90
C PHE A 227 7.59 -9.46 10.73
N GLY A 228 7.97 -8.39 10.01
CA GLY A 228 9.37 -8.00 9.83
C GLY A 228 10.06 -7.62 11.14
N VAL A 229 9.39 -6.87 12.03
CA VAL A 229 9.92 -6.51 13.35
C VAL A 229 10.13 -7.77 14.21
N TRP A 230 9.17 -8.69 14.20
CA TRP A 230 9.29 -9.96 14.94
C TRP A 230 10.42 -10.84 14.39
N THR A 231 10.50 -11.02 13.07
CA THR A 231 11.49 -11.90 12.43
C THR A 231 12.91 -11.34 12.54
N PHE A 232 13.05 -10.02 12.58
CA PHE A 232 14.35 -9.33 12.57
C PHE A 232 14.43 -8.27 13.69
N PRO A 233 14.47 -8.68 14.98
CA PRO A 233 14.40 -7.75 16.12
C PRO A 233 15.63 -6.84 16.23
N ASP A 234 16.80 -7.29 15.75
CA ASP A 234 18.06 -6.53 15.73
C ASP A 234 18.13 -5.46 14.62
N THR A 235 16.97 -5.00 14.12
CA THR A 235 16.87 -4.04 13.02
C THR A 235 16.53 -2.64 13.52
N GLY A 236 17.33 -2.13 14.45
CA GLY A 236 17.34 -0.69 14.73
C GLY A 236 17.53 0.12 13.44
N LEU A 237 16.99 1.34 13.40
CA LEU A 237 17.04 2.26 12.23
C LEU A 237 18.43 2.37 11.58
N MET A 238 19.50 2.18 12.37
CA MET A 238 20.88 2.18 11.88
C MET A 238 21.17 0.99 10.93
N ARG A 239 20.57 -0.19 11.14
CA ARG A 239 20.68 -1.35 10.23
C ARG A 239 19.83 -1.15 8.98
N ILE A 240 18.61 -0.60 9.10
CA ILE A 240 17.79 -0.20 7.94
C ILE A 240 18.55 0.82 7.08
N GLY A 241 19.04 1.90 7.68
CA GLY A 241 19.84 2.93 7.02
C GLY A 241 21.12 2.36 6.38
N ARG A 242 21.86 1.48 7.08
CA ARG A 242 23.04 0.81 6.52
C ARG A 242 22.69 -0.10 5.35
N THR A 243 21.58 -0.84 5.37
CA THR A 243 21.13 -1.69 4.25
C THR A 243 20.71 -0.84 3.05
N LEU A 244 20.07 0.32 3.28
CA LEU A 244 19.76 1.31 2.23
C LEU A 244 21.02 1.96 1.61
N ILE A 245 22.08 2.13 2.39
CA ILE A 245 23.37 2.65 1.90
C ILE A 245 24.18 1.55 1.19
N LYS A 246 24.22 0.33 1.71
CA LYS A 246 24.93 -0.81 1.10
C LYS A 246 24.33 -1.20 -0.25
N THR A 247 23.01 -1.09 -0.42
CA THR A 247 22.36 -1.25 -1.74
C THR A 247 22.72 -0.16 -2.76
N ARG A 248 23.45 0.89 -2.35
CA ARG A 248 23.93 1.99 -3.20
C ARG A 248 25.38 1.79 -3.68
N SER A 249 26.14 0.86 -3.07
CA SER A 249 27.58 0.67 -3.28
C SER A 249 27.87 -0.76 -3.75
N GLN A 250 28.40 -0.87 -4.97
CA GLN A 250 28.97 -2.05 -5.66
C GLN A 250 28.00 -3.03 -6.34
N ASN A 251 28.12 -3.11 -7.68
CA ASN A 251 27.94 -4.24 -8.60
C ASN A 251 26.76 -5.24 -8.45
N TYR A 252 25.74 -4.93 -7.66
CA TYR A 252 24.62 -5.83 -7.43
C TYR A 252 23.42 -5.47 -8.32
N GLN A 253 22.98 -6.41 -9.17
CA GLN A 253 21.73 -6.30 -9.95
C GLN A 253 20.44 -6.27 -9.08
N ARG A 254 20.56 -6.45 -7.76
CA ARG A 254 19.42 -6.54 -6.82
C ARG A 254 18.95 -5.19 -6.26
N ASN A 255 17.82 -5.24 -5.54
CA ASN A 255 16.89 -4.18 -5.20
C ASN A 255 17.56 -2.92 -4.60
N ASN A 256 17.26 -1.76 -5.19
CA ASN A 256 17.64 -0.46 -4.65
C ASN A 256 16.35 0.34 -4.43
N LEU A 257 16.04 0.61 -3.17
CA LEU A 257 14.84 1.35 -2.77
C LEU A 257 14.77 2.74 -3.43
N THR A 258 15.91 3.40 -3.64
CA THR A 258 15.96 4.69 -4.33
C THR A 258 15.55 4.58 -5.79
N ARG A 259 15.82 3.44 -6.45
CA ARG A 259 15.33 3.16 -7.81
C ARG A 259 13.82 2.89 -7.78
N THR A 260 13.32 2.15 -6.80
CA THR A 260 11.88 1.91 -6.64
C THR A 260 11.14 3.24 -6.42
N LEU A 261 11.62 4.09 -5.50
CA LEU A 261 11.08 5.42 -5.25
C LEU A 261 11.14 6.30 -6.51
N ARG A 262 12.33 6.47 -7.13
CA ARG A 262 12.46 7.27 -8.37
C ARG A 262 11.55 6.75 -9.48
N ARG A 263 11.40 5.43 -9.61
CA ARG A 263 10.51 4.79 -10.56
C ARG A 263 9.05 5.10 -10.24
N MET A 264 8.61 4.95 -8.99
CA MET A 264 7.25 5.32 -8.58
C MET A 264 6.98 6.79 -8.91
N MET A 265 7.88 7.71 -8.57
CA MET A 265 7.73 9.12 -8.94
C MET A 265 7.63 9.34 -10.46
N ALA A 266 8.40 8.60 -11.26
CA ALA A 266 8.34 8.69 -12.72
C ALA A 266 7.02 8.14 -13.27
N THR A 267 6.57 6.99 -12.76
CA THR A 267 5.30 6.35 -13.10
C THR A 267 4.09 7.26 -12.79
N LEU A 268 4.21 8.10 -11.76
CA LEU A 268 3.19 9.08 -11.36
C LEU A 268 3.18 10.37 -12.20
N ASN A 269 4.04 10.49 -13.22
CA ASN A 269 4.24 11.73 -14.00
C ASN A 269 4.55 12.97 -13.12
N TRP A 270 5.38 12.77 -12.09
CA TRP A 270 5.70 13.77 -11.05
C TRP A 270 6.05 15.16 -11.58
N ASN A 271 6.73 15.25 -12.72
CA ASN A 271 7.15 16.53 -13.29
C ASN A 271 5.97 17.43 -13.66
N ALA A 272 4.84 16.84 -14.07
CA ALA A 272 3.62 17.58 -14.42
C ALA A 272 2.85 18.11 -13.19
N TRP A 273 3.20 17.70 -11.97
CA TRP A 273 2.44 18.07 -10.79
C TRP A 273 2.77 19.48 -10.31
N SER A 274 1.73 20.16 -9.82
CA SER A 274 1.87 21.42 -9.09
C SER A 274 2.76 21.26 -7.86
N LEU A 275 3.37 22.35 -7.40
CA LEU A 275 4.17 22.34 -6.17
C LEU A 275 3.32 21.91 -4.97
N THR A 276 2.08 22.36 -4.89
CA THR A 276 1.11 21.99 -3.85
C THR A 276 0.86 20.48 -3.79
N ASN A 277 0.71 19.82 -4.93
CA ASN A 277 0.45 18.38 -4.99
C ASN A 277 1.71 17.59 -4.59
N LYS A 278 2.89 18.07 -5.01
CA LYS A 278 4.18 17.51 -4.59
C LYS A 278 4.37 17.61 -3.07
N THR A 279 4.12 18.79 -2.50
CA THR A 279 4.32 19.03 -1.06
C THR A 279 3.30 18.30 -0.19
N THR A 280 2.04 18.19 -0.63
CA THR A 280 1.02 17.42 0.09
C THR A 280 1.26 15.91 0.04
N LEU A 281 1.79 15.36 -1.07
CA LEU A 281 2.22 13.96 -1.11
C LEU A 281 3.41 13.72 -0.17
N LEU A 282 4.42 14.58 -0.17
CA LEU A 282 5.54 14.50 0.77
C LEU A 282 5.10 14.62 2.24
N PHE A 283 4.11 15.47 2.50
CA PHE A 283 3.45 15.57 3.80
C PHE A 283 2.76 14.24 4.17
N THR A 284 2.06 13.61 3.22
CA THR A 284 1.38 12.31 3.42
C THR A 284 2.39 11.23 3.83
N PHE A 285 3.52 11.12 3.11
CA PHE A 285 4.60 10.21 3.48
C PHE A 285 5.11 10.50 4.90
N THR A 286 5.50 11.74 5.18
CA THR A 286 6.12 12.11 6.45
C THR A 286 5.19 11.88 7.64
N TYR A 287 3.91 12.25 7.51
CA TYR A 287 2.93 12.11 8.58
C TYR A 287 2.53 10.65 8.80
N THR A 288 2.39 9.87 7.73
CA THR A 288 2.17 8.42 7.82
C THR A 288 3.33 7.73 8.53
N MET A 289 4.57 8.02 8.14
CA MET A 289 5.76 7.47 8.80
C MET A 289 5.84 7.83 10.28
N HIS A 290 5.43 9.04 10.67
CA HIS A 290 5.35 9.42 12.08
C HIS A 290 4.35 8.55 12.86
N ARG A 291 3.16 8.26 12.29
CA ARG A 291 2.18 7.35 12.91
C ARG A 291 2.72 5.93 13.00
N LEU A 292 3.34 5.43 11.94
CA LEU A 292 3.97 4.11 11.92
C LEU A 292 5.10 3.99 12.93
N TRP A 293 5.89 5.06 13.13
CA TRP A 293 6.91 5.07 14.18
C TRP A 293 6.29 5.01 15.57
N SER A 294 5.25 5.81 15.83
CA SER A 294 4.53 5.74 17.10
C SER A 294 4.01 4.34 17.39
N TRP A 295 3.45 3.66 16.40
CA TRP A 295 3.00 2.27 16.50
C TRP A 295 4.16 1.28 16.62
N ASN A 296 5.25 1.44 15.86
CA ASN A 296 6.41 0.57 15.96
C ASN A 296 7.00 0.55 17.38
N ASN A 297 6.96 1.68 18.09
CA ASN A 297 7.43 1.76 19.47
C ASN A 297 6.53 1.00 20.47
N THR A 298 5.32 0.58 20.08
CA THR A 298 4.44 -0.27 20.90
C THR A 298 4.58 -1.77 20.60
N LEU A 299 5.32 -2.16 19.55
CA LEU A 299 5.58 -3.55 19.18
C LEU A 299 6.73 -4.14 20.00
N THR A 300 6.50 -4.43 21.28
CA THR A 300 7.54 -5.02 22.14
C THR A 300 7.84 -6.47 21.74
N PRO A 301 9.05 -6.98 22.04
CA PRO A 301 9.39 -8.38 21.80
C PRO A 301 8.39 -9.34 22.45
N GLU A 302 7.96 -9.06 23.68
CA GLU A 302 7.01 -9.89 24.42
C GLU A 302 5.65 -9.94 23.72
N TYR A 303 5.14 -8.79 23.26
CA TYR A 303 3.89 -8.72 22.50
C TYR A 303 3.96 -9.50 21.19
N LEU A 304 5.06 -9.35 20.44
CA LEU A 304 5.22 -10.04 19.16
C LEU A 304 5.45 -11.54 19.32
N GLN A 305 6.15 -11.95 20.38
CA GLN A 305 6.34 -13.35 20.72
C GLN A 305 4.99 -14.00 21.10
N ASP A 306 4.20 -13.34 21.95
CA ASP A 306 2.86 -13.79 22.31
C ASP A 306 1.97 -13.96 21.06
N LEU A 307 2.09 -13.05 20.11
CA LEU A 307 1.31 -13.08 18.88
C LEU A 307 1.70 -14.23 17.92
N PHE A 308 3.00 -14.47 17.73
CA PHE A 308 3.50 -15.35 16.66
C PHE A 308 4.02 -16.72 17.12
N GLU A 309 4.32 -16.93 18.40
CA GLU A 309 4.88 -18.21 18.91
C GLU A 309 3.88 -19.01 19.76
N THR A 310 2.82 -18.39 20.25
CA THR A 310 1.83 -19.03 21.15
C THR A 310 0.58 -19.56 20.45
N ASN A 311 0.53 -19.50 19.11
CA ASN A 311 -0.57 -19.99 18.27
C ASN A 311 -0.10 -21.01 17.22
#